data_AF-A0A3A3GXF5-F1
#
_entry.id   AF-A0A3A3GXF5-F1
#
_cell.length_a   1.000
_cell.length_b   1.000
_cell.length_c   1.000
_cell.angle_alpha   90.00
_cell.angle_beta   90.00
_cell.angle_gamma   90.00
#
_symmetry.space_group_name_H-M   'P 1'
#
loop_
_entity.id
_entity.type
_entity.pdbx_description
1 polymer ?
#
loop_
_entity_poly.entity_id
_entity_poly.type
_entity_poly.pdbx_seq_one_letter_code
_entity_poly.pdbx_strand_id
1 'polypeptide(L)'
;MMESDQQMDRVERILQEIPAKTKADQDELGELRPMLYCLLADSERIGLPLTDDRLLVIAIHLLGFARRLKQGEPLPELEESMLDEVSPQLVQLSHRTLRSYGELAEEAIDDAEVFYLTVHFEAARNQ
;
A
#
# COMPACT_ATOMS: atom_id res chain seq x y z
N MET A 1 5.57 -21.40 10.72
CA MET A 1 5.57 -20.49 11.90
C MET A 1 6.63 -19.41 11.74
N MET A 2 7.89 -19.76 11.44
CA MET A 2 8.98 -18.78 11.22
C MET A 2 8.71 -17.68 10.17
N GLU A 3 8.06 -17.99 9.04
CA GLU A 3 7.81 -17.00 7.98
C GLU A 3 6.86 -15.88 8.44
N SER A 4 5.85 -16.23 9.24
CA SER A 4 4.91 -15.25 9.82
C SER A 4 5.60 -14.32 10.82
N ASP A 5 6.56 -14.84 11.58
CA ASP A 5 7.30 -14.04 12.57
C ASP A 5 8.26 -13.05 11.88
N GLN A 6 8.93 -13.47 10.80
CA GLN A 6 9.82 -12.60 10.03
C GLN A 6 9.06 -11.49 9.30
N GLN A 7 7.86 -11.77 8.79
CA GLN A 7 7.01 -10.78 8.16
C GLN A 7 6.50 -9.76 9.19
N MET A 8 6.12 -10.21 10.38
CA MET A 8 5.74 -9.34 11.51
C MET A 8 6.88 -8.40 11.92
N ASP A 9 8.09 -8.93 12.13
CA ASP A 9 9.26 -8.12 12.48
C ASP A 9 9.59 -7.07 11.41
N ARG A 10 9.35 -7.42 10.13
CA ARG A 10 9.56 -6.50 9.01
C ARG A 10 8.52 -5.38 8.99
N VAL A 11 7.24 -5.69 9.19
CA VAL A 11 6.18 -4.67 9.25
C VAL A 11 6.46 -3.70 10.39
N GLU A 12 6.76 -4.19 11.59
CA GLU A 12 7.04 -3.32 12.73
C GLU A 12 8.25 -2.41 12.48
N ARG A 13 9.32 -2.92 11.85
CA ARG A 13 10.47 -2.09 11.47
C ARG A 13 10.07 -0.94 10.57
N ILE A 14 9.31 -1.21 9.50
CA ILE A 14 8.85 -0.17 8.57
C ILE A 14 7.98 0.86 9.29
N LEU A 15 7.05 0.42 10.13
CA LEU A 15 6.19 1.34 10.90
C LEU A 15 7.00 2.28 11.80
N GLN A 16 8.09 1.81 12.42
CA GLN A 16 8.97 2.66 13.24
C GLN A 16 9.80 3.66 12.42
N GLU A 17 10.01 3.41 11.12
CA GLU A 17 10.77 4.32 10.26
C GLU A 17 9.92 5.47 9.68
N ILE A 18 8.61 5.29 9.56
CA ILE A 18 7.70 6.30 8.99
C ILE A 18 7.81 7.67 9.69
N PRO A 19 7.79 7.78 11.03
CA PRO A 19 7.89 9.06 11.73
C PRO A 19 9.17 9.85 11.44
N ALA A 20 10.25 9.18 11.01
CA ALA A 20 11.49 9.84 10.62
C ALA A 20 11.43 10.47 9.21
N LYS A 21 10.44 10.09 8.38
CA LYS A 21 10.25 10.58 7.01
C LYS A 21 9.05 11.52 6.87
N THR A 22 8.01 11.31 7.66
CA THR A 22 6.79 12.11 7.63
C THR A 22 6.12 12.13 8.99
N LYS A 23 5.30 13.15 9.27
CA LYS A 23 4.51 13.17 10.51
C LYS A 23 3.54 11.99 10.48
N ALA A 24 3.55 11.16 11.51
CA ALA A 24 2.61 10.08 11.74
C ALA A 24 2.45 9.88 13.26
N ASP A 25 1.21 9.64 13.73
CA ASP A 25 0.96 9.23 15.12
C ASP A 25 0.77 7.71 15.25
N GLN A 26 0.66 7.22 16.49
CA GLN A 26 0.59 5.77 16.76
C GLN A 26 -0.72 5.14 16.28
N ASP A 27 -1.82 5.90 16.25
CA ASP A 27 -3.11 5.40 15.78
C ASP A 27 -3.05 5.21 14.26
N GLU A 28 -2.48 6.19 13.55
CA GLU A 28 -2.22 6.11 12.11
C GLU A 28 -1.31 4.91 11.77
N LEU A 29 -0.21 4.71 12.49
CA LEU A 29 0.65 3.53 12.28
C LEU A 29 -0.10 2.22 12.58
N GLY A 30 -1.01 2.25 13.55
CA GLY A 30 -1.94 1.16 13.86
C GLY A 30 -2.75 0.70 12.66
N GLU A 31 -3.29 1.67 11.91
CA GLU A 31 -4.16 1.45 10.77
C GLU A 31 -3.43 0.99 9.50
N LEU A 32 -2.14 1.29 9.37
CA LEU A 32 -1.33 0.83 8.23
C LEU A 32 -1.00 -0.67 8.30
N ARG A 33 -0.93 -1.20 9.53
CA ARG A 33 -0.50 -2.57 9.80
C ARG A 33 -1.25 -3.63 8.96
N PRO A 34 -2.59 -3.68 8.90
CA PRO A 34 -3.30 -4.66 8.06
C PRO A 34 -2.94 -4.54 6.58
N MET A 35 -2.78 -3.32 6.05
CA MET A 35 -2.35 -3.08 4.68
C MET A 35 -0.96 -3.62 4.39
N LEU A 36 -0.01 -3.38 5.29
CA LEU A 36 1.36 -3.88 5.10
C LEU A 36 1.44 -5.41 5.19
N TYR A 37 0.62 -6.04 6.05
CA TYR A 37 0.52 -7.50 6.08
C TYR A 37 -0.08 -8.06 4.80
N CYS A 38 -1.19 -7.50 4.32
CA CYS A 38 -1.83 -7.90 3.08
C CYS A 38 -0.87 -7.75 1.89
N LEU A 39 -0.22 -6.58 1.78
CA LEU A 39 0.76 -6.28 0.75
C LEU A 39 1.90 -7.28 0.73
N LEU A 40 2.53 -7.54 1.88
CA LEU A 40 3.68 -8.45 1.94
C LEU A 40 3.28 -9.88 1.54
N ALA A 41 2.16 -10.39 2.08
CA ALA A 41 1.68 -11.73 1.76
C ALA A 41 1.34 -11.88 0.27
N ASP A 42 0.67 -10.90 -0.32
CA ASP A 42 0.33 -10.96 -1.74
C ASP A 42 1.52 -10.70 -2.66
N SER A 43 2.45 -9.82 -2.27
CA SER A 43 3.68 -9.56 -3.03
C SER A 43 4.53 -10.81 -3.16
N GLU A 44 4.66 -11.58 -2.07
CA GLU A 44 5.34 -12.87 -2.07
C GLU A 44 4.65 -13.87 -3.01
N ARG A 45 3.31 -13.98 -2.91
CA ARG A 45 2.50 -14.88 -3.75
C ARG A 45 2.65 -14.61 -5.24
N ILE A 46 2.80 -13.34 -5.64
CA ILE A 46 2.96 -12.97 -7.06
C ILE A 46 4.44 -12.86 -7.48
N GLY A 47 5.39 -13.08 -6.56
CA GLY A 47 6.82 -12.96 -6.83
C GLY A 47 7.29 -11.53 -7.09
N LEU A 48 6.67 -10.54 -6.46
CA LEU A 48 7.10 -9.14 -6.49
C LEU A 48 8.11 -8.86 -5.37
N PRO A 49 9.41 -8.73 -5.66
CA PRO A 49 10.40 -8.39 -4.64
C PRO A 49 10.20 -6.94 -4.18
N LEU A 50 10.00 -6.75 -2.88
CA LEU A 50 9.95 -5.44 -2.24
C LEU A 50 11.18 -5.30 -1.35
N THR A 51 12.03 -4.30 -1.61
CA THR A 51 13.08 -3.87 -0.68
C THR A 51 12.46 -3.07 0.48
N ASP A 52 13.18 -2.92 1.59
CA ASP A 52 12.69 -2.13 2.74
C ASP A 52 12.47 -0.66 2.35
N ASP A 53 13.34 -0.08 1.51
CA ASP A 53 13.17 1.28 0.99
C ASP A 53 11.89 1.44 0.14
N ARG A 54 11.60 0.47 -0.74
CA ARG A 54 10.34 0.49 -1.53
C ARG A 54 9.12 0.34 -0.64
N LEU A 55 9.19 -0.58 0.31
CA LEU A 55 8.11 -0.82 1.26
C LEU A 55 7.84 0.43 2.11
N LEU A 56 8.87 1.16 2.53
CA LEU A 56 8.72 2.42 3.27
C LEU A 56 8.02 3.50 2.44
N VAL A 57 8.39 3.65 1.16
CA VAL A 57 7.71 4.60 0.24
C VAL A 57 6.25 4.23 0.05
N ILE A 58 5.96 2.93 -0.15
CA ILE A 58 4.58 2.43 -0.26
C ILE A 58 3.82 2.68 1.05
N ALA A 59 4.43 2.44 2.21
CA ALA A 59 3.80 2.68 3.51
C ALA A 59 3.43 4.16 3.72
N ILE A 60 4.28 5.08 3.26
CA ILE A 60 3.99 6.53 3.28
C ILE A 60 2.83 6.87 2.33
N HIS A 61 2.74 6.24 1.16
CA HIS A 61 1.60 6.39 0.27
C HIS A 61 0.30 5.91 0.93
N LEU A 62 0.31 4.72 1.57
CA LEU A 62 -0.83 4.16 2.28
C LEU A 62 -1.29 5.04 3.46
N LEU A 63 -0.35 5.72 4.14
CA LEU A 63 -0.67 6.74 5.13
C LEU A 63 -1.40 7.94 4.51
N GLY A 64 -0.95 8.40 3.34
CA GLY A 64 -1.63 9.46 2.59
C GLY A 64 -3.06 9.06 2.22
N PHE A 65 -3.24 7.84 1.72
CA PHE A 65 -4.55 7.26 1.41
C PHE A 65 -5.48 7.25 2.64
N ALA A 66 -5.03 6.68 3.77
CA ALA A 66 -5.82 6.60 5.00
C ALA A 66 -6.30 7.98 5.48
N ARG A 67 -5.43 9.00 5.39
CA ARG A 67 -5.77 10.39 5.73
C ARG A 67 -6.82 10.98 4.82
N ARG A 68 -6.63 10.88 3.51
CA ARG A 68 -7.57 11.37 2.51
C ARG A 68 -8.94 10.75 2.67
N LEU A 69 -8.97 9.43 2.88
CA LEU A 69 -10.21 8.70 3.09
C LEU A 69 -10.96 9.18 4.35
N LYS A 70 -10.26 9.39 5.48
CA LYS A 70 -10.86 9.94 6.70
C LYS A 70 -11.38 11.37 6.53
N GLN A 71 -10.71 12.16 5.71
CA GLN A 71 -11.04 13.57 5.48
C GLN A 71 -12.08 13.74 4.36
N GLY A 72 -12.36 12.70 3.58
CA GLY A 72 -13.19 12.77 2.38
C GLY A 72 -12.53 13.59 1.27
N GLU A 73 -11.19 13.62 1.23
CA GLU A 73 -10.43 14.33 0.21
C GLU A 73 -10.18 13.40 -0.99
N PRO A 74 -10.78 13.66 -2.17
CA PRO A 74 -10.56 12.83 -3.35
C PRO A 74 -9.18 13.10 -3.96
N LEU A 75 -8.67 12.14 -4.73
CA LEU A 75 -7.56 12.40 -5.63
C LEU A 75 -8.06 13.06 -6.93
N PRO A 76 -7.15 13.70 -7.71
CA PRO A 76 -7.49 14.18 -9.04
C PRO A 76 -8.01 13.05 -9.92
N GLU A 77 -8.97 13.36 -10.79
CA GLU A 77 -9.52 12.40 -11.75
C GLU A 77 -8.41 11.77 -12.60
N LEU A 78 -8.50 10.46 -12.78
CA LEU A 78 -7.60 9.66 -13.61
C LEU A 78 -8.27 9.43 -14.97
N GLU A 79 -7.53 9.64 -16.06
CA GLU A 79 -7.96 9.16 -17.38
C GLU A 79 -7.98 7.62 -17.38
N GLU A 80 -9.12 7.03 -17.76
CA GLU A 80 -9.33 5.57 -17.74
C GLU A 80 -8.21 4.80 -18.48
N SER A 81 -7.70 5.37 -19.58
CA SER A 81 -6.62 4.78 -20.38
C SER A 81 -5.30 4.62 -19.63
N MET A 82 -5.08 5.33 -18.52
CA MET A 82 -3.86 5.17 -17.73
C MET A 82 -3.78 3.80 -17.05
N LEU A 83 -4.93 3.19 -16.70
CA LEU A 83 -4.96 1.84 -16.13
C LEU A 83 -4.57 0.77 -17.17
N ASP A 84 -4.77 1.03 -18.46
CA ASP A 84 -4.37 0.12 -19.54
C ASP A 84 -2.85 0.05 -19.71
N GLU A 85 -2.11 1.03 -19.16
CA GLU A 85 -0.64 1.10 -19.26
C GLU A 85 0.09 0.31 -18.15
N VAL A 86 -0.63 -0.17 -17.13
CA VAL A 86 -0.04 -0.86 -15.97
C VAL A 86 -0.46 -2.33 -15.89
N SER A 87 0.31 -3.15 -15.18
CA SER A 87 0.02 -4.57 -15.06
C SER A 87 -1.30 -4.85 -14.33
N PRO A 88 -2.24 -5.63 -14.92
CA PRO A 88 -3.49 -6.01 -14.25
C PRO A 88 -3.28 -6.79 -12.95
N GLN A 89 -2.18 -7.54 -12.85
CA GLN A 89 -1.81 -8.27 -11.63
C GLN A 89 -1.46 -7.32 -10.48
N LEU A 90 -0.80 -6.21 -10.81
CA LEU A 90 -0.42 -5.19 -9.84
C LEU A 90 -1.60 -4.29 -9.47
N VAL A 91 -2.50 -4.00 -10.42
CA VAL A 91 -3.80 -3.36 -10.13
C VAL A 91 -4.57 -4.16 -9.09
N GLN A 92 -4.68 -5.48 -9.26
CA GLN A 92 -5.34 -6.33 -8.28
C GLN A 92 -4.61 -6.38 -6.92
N LEU A 93 -3.28 -6.28 -6.91
CA LEU A 93 -2.52 -6.14 -5.66
C LEU A 93 -2.88 -4.84 -4.94
N SER A 94 -3.01 -3.74 -5.68
CA SER A 94 -3.38 -2.42 -5.14
C SER A 94 -4.77 -2.48 -4.51
N HIS A 95 -5.77 -3.03 -5.20
CA HIS A 95 -7.11 -3.19 -4.64
C HIS A 95 -7.11 -3.99 -3.33
N ARG A 96 -6.46 -5.16 -3.30
CA ARG A 96 -6.44 -6.01 -2.09
C ARG A 96 -5.73 -5.30 -0.93
N THR A 97 -4.64 -4.62 -1.21
CA THR A 97 -3.90 -3.84 -0.21
C THR A 97 -4.77 -2.73 0.37
N LEU A 98 -5.36 -1.87 -0.47
CA LEU A 98 -6.18 -0.74 -0.01
C LEU A 98 -7.45 -1.21 0.72
N ARG A 99 -8.08 -2.30 0.25
CA ARG A 99 -9.28 -2.88 0.87
C ARG A 99 -9.04 -3.35 2.30
N SER A 100 -7.85 -3.84 2.60
CA SER A 100 -7.51 -4.31 3.96
C SER A 100 -7.43 -3.19 5.00
N TYR A 101 -7.45 -1.92 4.58
CA TYR A 101 -7.71 -0.81 5.49
C TYR A 101 -9.14 -0.90 6.02
N GLY A 102 -9.34 -1.31 7.27
CA GLY A 102 -10.68 -1.33 7.87
C GLY A 102 -11.73 -2.17 7.13
N GLU A 103 -11.31 -3.12 6.27
CA GLU A 103 -12.17 -3.94 5.41
C GLU A 103 -13.15 -3.12 4.56
N LEU A 104 -12.64 -2.10 3.85
CA LEU A 104 -13.46 -1.25 2.99
C LEU A 104 -14.28 -2.03 1.97
N ALA A 105 -15.43 -1.46 1.62
CA ALA A 105 -16.15 -1.85 0.42
C ALA A 105 -15.32 -1.50 -0.83
N GLU A 106 -15.48 -2.28 -1.90
CA GLU A 106 -14.71 -2.09 -3.13
C GLU A 106 -14.99 -0.73 -3.78
N GLU A 107 -16.23 -0.27 -3.67
CA GLU A 107 -16.71 1.01 -4.19
C GLU A 107 -16.20 2.22 -3.42
N ALA A 108 -15.57 2.01 -2.25
CA ALA A 108 -14.98 3.08 -1.44
C ALA A 108 -13.51 3.36 -1.82
N ILE A 109 -12.94 2.59 -2.75
CA ILE A 109 -11.56 2.74 -3.20
C ILE A 109 -11.57 3.52 -4.52
N ASP A 110 -10.92 4.68 -4.53
CA ASP A 110 -10.76 5.53 -5.69
C ASP A 110 -9.80 4.89 -6.72
N ASP A 111 -10.19 4.85 -7.99
CA ASP A 111 -9.37 4.32 -9.09
C ASP A 111 -8.01 5.03 -9.21
N ALA A 112 -7.97 6.32 -8.86
CA ALA A 112 -6.71 7.06 -8.80
C ALA A 112 -5.76 6.49 -7.74
N GLU A 113 -6.27 6.12 -6.55
CA GLU A 113 -5.46 5.49 -5.50
C GLU A 113 -4.92 4.15 -5.95
N VAL A 114 -5.77 3.35 -6.62
CA VAL A 114 -5.37 2.06 -7.20
C VAL A 114 -4.24 2.27 -8.21
N PHE A 115 -4.38 3.24 -9.10
CA PHE A 115 -3.37 3.55 -10.11
C PHE A 115 -2.05 3.99 -9.47
N TYR A 116 -2.06 4.99 -8.58
CA TYR A 116 -0.82 5.49 -7.97
C TYR A 116 -0.11 4.44 -7.12
N LEU A 117 -0.85 3.60 -6.39
CA LEU A 117 -0.26 2.48 -5.68
C LEU A 117 0.34 1.45 -6.66
N THR A 118 -0.34 1.21 -7.79
CA THR A 118 0.17 0.32 -8.85
C THR A 118 1.48 0.83 -9.43
N VAL A 119 1.61 2.14 -9.65
CA VAL A 119 2.86 2.77 -10.10
C VAL A 119 4.02 2.52 -9.12
N HIS A 120 3.76 2.53 -7.81
CA HIS A 120 4.78 2.15 -6.83
C HIS A 120 5.24 0.71 -6.98
N PHE A 121 4.33 -0.23 -7.27
CA PHE A 121 4.67 -1.63 -7.51
C PHE A 121 5.42 -1.84 -8.83
N GLU A 122 5.02 -1.15 -9.89
CA GLU A 122 5.73 -1.14 -11.17
C GLU A 122 7.19 -0.66 -11.01
N ALA A 123 7.38 0.43 -10.26
CA ALA A 123 8.72 0.92 -9.93
C ALA A 123 9.54 -0.05 -9.07
N ALA A 124 8.88 -0.85 -8.23
CA ALA A 124 9.53 -1.90 -7.43
C ALA A 124 9.86 -3.16 -8.26
N ARG A 125 9.09 -3.47 -9.31
CA ARG A 125 9.35 -4.62 -10.18
C ARG A 125 10.63 -4.44 -11.02
N ASN A 126 10.93 -3.20 -11.41
CA ASN A 126 12.03 -2.86 -12.31
C ASN A 126 13.32 -2.44 -11.57
N GLN A 127 13.50 -2.86 -10.31
CA GLN A 127 14.63 -2.48 -9.46
C GLN A 127 15.73 -3.55 -9.45
#